data_AF-A0A7C4IW47-F1
#
_entry.id   AF-A0A7C4IW47-F1
#
_cell.length_a   1.000
_cell.length_b   1.000
_cell.length_c   1.000
_cell.angle_alpha   90.00
_cell.angle_beta   90.00
_cell.angle_gamma   90.00
#
_symmetry.space_group_name_H-M   'P 1'
#
loop_
_entity.id
_entity.type
_entity.pdbx_description
1 polymer ?
#
loop_
_entity_poly.entity_id
_entity_poly.type
_entity_poly.pdbx_seq_one_letter_code
_entity_poly.pdbx_strand_id
1 'polypeptide(L)'
;CRRMVLGEFDQSGRRKPVPKLGEDKALNVDMVILAIGQETVFPFDAKGGGVPVNKKGLIEVIKGKKTMTGAPMVFAGGDVVTGPDTVVNAIAAGHHAANEIDQALRLKNGEAFVLPPEEEIDIPMMIDEDIHEAERACALEAECGERIKDFREVELGLSQEDAFKESCRCLRCDAKA
;
A
#
# COMPACT_ATOMS: atom_id res chain seq x y z
N CYS A 1 -22.40 -17.96 9.80
CA CYS A 1 -21.11 -17.67 10.46
C CYS A 1 -20.72 -18.85 11.34
N ARG A 2 -19.45 -19.29 11.30
CA ARG A 2 -18.94 -20.39 12.13
C ARG A 2 -17.91 -19.83 13.10
N ARG A 3 -17.94 -20.24 14.37
CA ARG A 3 -16.90 -19.83 15.31
C ARG A 3 -15.57 -20.51 14.96
N MET A 4 -14.51 -19.71 14.86
CA MET A 4 -13.14 -20.19 14.66
C MET A 4 -12.37 -20.14 15.98
N VAL A 5 -11.41 -21.05 16.16
CA VAL A 5 -10.41 -21.03 17.23
C VAL A 5 -9.02 -20.92 16.63
N LEU A 6 -8.09 -20.35 17.39
CA LEU A 6 -6.70 -20.22 16.95
C LEU A 6 -5.99 -21.57 17.11
N GLY A 7 -5.57 -22.14 15.99
CA GLY A 7 -4.71 -23.32 15.95
C GLY A 7 -3.23 -22.95 15.98
N GLU A 8 -2.41 -23.88 15.49
CA GLU A 8 -0.96 -23.74 15.39
C GLU A 8 -0.54 -22.59 14.46
N PHE A 9 0.67 -22.09 14.69
CA PHE A 9 1.32 -21.15 13.79
C PHE A 9 1.61 -21.80 12.43
N ASP A 10 1.39 -21.04 11.36
CA ASP A 10 1.85 -21.39 10.02
C ASP A 10 3.29 -20.93 9.79
N GLN A 11 3.80 -21.17 8.58
CA GLN A 11 5.16 -20.78 8.19
C GLN A 11 5.36 -19.26 8.10
N SER A 12 4.29 -18.46 8.05
CA SER A 12 4.40 -16.98 8.11
C SER A 12 4.34 -16.45 9.54
N GLY A 13 4.19 -17.32 10.55
CA GLY A 13 4.04 -16.92 11.95
C GLY A 13 2.63 -16.46 12.30
N ARG A 14 1.63 -16.72 11.44
CA ARG A 14 0.22 -16.46 11.73
C ARG A 14 -0.45 -17.72 12.28
N ARG A 15 -1.32 -17.57 13.27
CA ARG A 15 -2.12 -18.71 13.76
C ARG A 15 -3.20 -19.07 12.74
N LYS A 16 -3.28 -20.36 12.41
CA LYS A 16 -4.32 -20.87 11.50
C LYS A 16 -5.68 -20.85 12.17
N PRO A 17 -6.74 -20.33 11.52
CA PRO A 17 -8.09 -20.45 12.03
C PRO A 17 -8.59 -21.90 11.86
N VAL A 18 -9.04 -22.53 12.94
CA VAL A 18 -9.60 -23.89 12.94
C VAL A 18 -11.11 -23.79 13.28
N PRO A 19 -12.00 -24.39 12.48
CA PRO A 19 -13.43 -24.34 12.76
C PRO A 19 -13.77 -25.11 14.03
N LYS A 20 -14.55 -24.50 14.92
CA LYS A 20 -15.13 -25.21 16.06
C LYS A 20 -16.45 -25.86 15.63
N LEU A 21 -16.42 -27.19 15.46
CA LEU A 21 -17.58 -27.97 15.02
C LEU A 21 -18.76 -27.82 15.99
N GLY A 22 -19.97 -27.66 15.45
CA GLY A 22 -21.20 -27.54 16.22
C GLY A 22 -21.56 -26.12 16.69
N GLU A 23 -20.70 -25.11 16.47
CA GLU A 23 -20.97 -23.70 16.82
C GLU A 23 -21.28 -22.83 15.58
N ASP A 24 -22.19 -23.31 14.74
CA ASP A 24 -22.69 -22.54 13.61
C ASP A 24 -23.80 -21.57 14.04
N LYS A 25 -23.68 -20.31 13.62
CA LYS A 25 -24.64 -19.24 13.92
C LYS A 25 -25.12 -18.57 12.64
N ALA A 26 -26.43 -18.44 12.51
CA ALA A 26 -27.03 -17.50 11.57
C ALA A 26 -26.83 -16.08 12.12
N LEU A 27 -26.41 -15.15 11.26
CA LEU A 27 -26.38 -13.73 11.56
C LEU A 27 -27.46 -13.09 10.73
N ASN A 28 -28.41 -12.42 11.38
CA ASN A 28 -29.42 -11.63 10.68
C ASN A 28 -28.80 -10.24 10.40
N VAL A 29 -28.52 -9.96 9.14
CA VAL A 29 -27.86 -8.73 8.69
C VAL A 29 -28.56 -8.20 7.45
N ASP A 30 -28.68 -6.88 7.35
CA ASP A 30 -29.30 -6.23 6.19
C ASP A 30 -28.31 -6.05 5.04
N MET A 31 -27.00 -6.03 5.32
CA MET A 31 -25.94 -5.82 4.33
C MET A 31 -24.69 -6.65 4.64
N VAL A 32 -24.05 -7.17 3.60
CA VAL A 32 -22.77 -7.88 3.67
C VAL A 32 -21.77 -7.21 2.73
N ILE A 33 -20.63 -6.77 3.27
CA ILE A 33 -19.53 -6.18 2.51
C ILE A 33 -18.36 -7.16 2.52
N LEU A 34 -17.91 -7.57 1.32
CA LEU A 34 -16.78 -8.49 1.18
C LEU A 34 -15.47 -7.70 1.18
N ALA A 35 -14.67 -7.85 2.24
CA ALA A 35 -13.36 -7.23 2.42
C ALA A 35 -12.25 -8.29 2.63
N ILE A 36 -12.25 -9.34 1.81
CA ILE A 36 -11.34 -10.49 1.93
C ILE A 36 -10.04 -10.35 1.11
N GLY A 37 -9.83 -9.19 0.51
CA GLY A 37 -8.72 -8.90 -0.40
C GLY A 37 -9.16 -8.81 -1.86
N GLN A 38 -8.17 -8.67 -2.75
CA GLN A 38 -8.36 -8.47 -4.18
C GLN A 38 -7.37 -9.33 -4.96
N GLU A 39 -7.72 -9.63 -6.22
CA GLU A 39 -6.86 -10.33 -7.17
C GLU A 39 -6.65 -9.50 -8.43
N THR A 40 -5.52 -9.70 -9.08
CA THR A 40 -5.20 -9.01 -10.33
C THR A 40 -5.95 -9.65 -11.49
N VAL A 41 -6.77 -8.86 -12.17
CA VAL A 41 -7.47 -9.27 -13.40
C VAL A 41 -6.97 -8.42 -14.55
N PHE A 42 -6.37 -9.05 -15.56
CA PHE A 42 -5.95 -8.36 -16.77
C PHE A 42 -7.11 -8.29 -17.76
N PRO A 43 -7.47 -7.10 -18.27
CA PRO A 43 -8.52 -6.97 -19.30
C PRO A 43 -8.04 -7.41 -20.70
N PHE A 44 -6.80 -7.88 -20.81
CA PHE A 44 -6.16 -8.35 -22.02
C PHE A 44 -5.36 -9.62 -21.75
N ASP A 45 -5.02 -10.37 -22.80
CA ASP A 45 -4.18 -11.55 -22.68
C ASP A 45 -2.70 -11.16 -22.49
N ALA A 46 -2.31 -10.93 -21.24
CA ALA A 46 -0.94 -10.57 -20.87
C ALA A 46 0.06 -11.64 -21.31
N LYS A 47 -0.29 -12.93 -21.19
CA LYS A 47 0.59 -14.05 -21.58
C LYS A 47 0.72 -14.15 -23.10
N GLY A 48 -0.39 -14.01 -23.83
CA GLY A 48 -0.38 -13.93 -25.30
C GLY A 48 0.39 -12.72 -25.83
N GLY A 49 0.41 -11.62 -25.07
CA GLY A 49 1.24 -10.44 -25.32
C GLY A 49 2.72 -10.59 -24.94
N GLY A 50 3.15 -11.76 -24.44
CA GLY A 50 4.53 -12.05 -24.08
C GLY A 50 4.95 -11.59 -22.67
N VAL A 51 4.03 -11.02 -21.88
CA VAL A 51 4.32 -10.62 -20.49
C VAL A 51 4.18 -11.84 -19.58
N PRO A 52 5.26 -12.26 -18.90
CA PRO A 52 5.21 -13.42 -18.03
C PRO A 52 4.37 -13.13 -16.79
N VAL A 53 3.48 -14.07 -16.45
CA VAL A 53 2.59 -14.00 -15.29
C VAL A 53 2.78 -15.27 -14.47
N ASN A 54 3.04 -15.10 -13.17
CA ASN A 54 3.32 -16.19 -12.26
C ASN A 54 2.05 -16.99 -11.88
N LYS A 55 2.20 -18.05 -11.08
CA LYS A 55 1.08 -18.90 -10.64
C LYS A 55 0.04 -18.18 -9.78
N LYS A 56 0.39 -17.02 -9.20
CA LYS A 56 -0.50 -16.19 -8.38
C LYS A 56 -1.27 -15.15 -9.20
N GLY A 57 -1.10 -15.13 -10.53
CA GLY A 57 -1.76 -14.15 -11.40
C GLY A 57 -1.07 -12.77 -11.42
N LEU A 58 0.15 -12.66 -10.91
CA LEU A 58 0.93 -11.42 -10.87
C LEU A 58 1.98 -11.39 -11.98
N ILE A 59 2.35 -10.21 -12.45
CA ILE A 59 3.42 -10.04 -13.45
C ILE A 59 4.75 -10.47 -12.84
N GLU A 60 5.50 -11.26 -13.60
CA GLU A 60 6.82 -11.74 -13.20
C GLU A 60 7.92 -10.80 -13.70
N VAL A 61 8.77 -10.36 -12.78
CA VAL A 61 9.97 -9.56 -13.06
C VAL A 61 11.21 -10.44 -13.16
N ILE A 62 12.17 -10.03 -13.98
CA ILE A 62 13.44 -10.74 -14.19
C ILE A 62 14.20 -10.82 -12.86
N LYS A 63 14.76 -12.00 -12.56
CA LYS A 63 15.57 -12.21 -11.36
C LYS A 63 16.72 -11.21 -11.30
N GLY A 64 16.80 -10.46 -10.20
CA GLY A 64 17.84 -9.46 -9.95
C GLY A 64 17.52 -8.06 -10.50
N LYS A 65 16.40 -7.89 -11.20
CA LYS A 65 15.84 -6.58 -11.57
C LYS A 65 14.70 -6.20 -10.63
N LYS A 66 14.37 -4.91 -10.60
CA LYS A 66 13.30 -4.38 -9.73
C LYS A 66 11.95 -4.36 -10.45
N THR A 67 11.93 -4.01 -11.73
CA THR A 67 10.67 -3.78 -12.46
C THR A 67 10.64 -4.36 -13.87
N MET A 68 11.81 -4.64 -14.45
CA MET A 68 11.92 -5.21 -15.80
C MET A 68 11.28 -6.61 -15.87
N THR A 69 10.36 -6.79 -16.82
CA THR A 69 9.74 -8.09 -17.09
C THR A 69 10.53 -8.88 -18.14
N GLY A 70 10.17 -10.14 -18.36
CA GLY A 70 10.73 -10.94 -19.46
C GLY A 70 10.37 -10.42 -20.86
N ALA A 71 9.36 -9.56 -20.98
CA ALA A 71 8.98 -8.93 -22.24
C ALA A 71 9.88 -7.71 -22.55
N PRO A 72 10.40 -7.57 -23.78
CA PRO A 72 11.27 -6.46 -24.16
C PRO A 72 10.61 -5.10 -23.95
N MET A 73 11.32 -4.18 -23.27
CA MET A 73 10.85 -2.82 -22.99
C MET A 73 9.53 -2.74 -22.19
N VAL A 74 9.16 -3.80 -21.47
CA VAL A 74 7.99 -3.82 -20.57
C VAL A 74 8.45 -3.93 -19.13
N PHE A 75 7.96 -3.01 -18.30
CA PHE A 75 8.27 -2.89 -16.89
C PHE A 75 6.98 -2.93 -16.07
N ALA A 76 7.04 -3.48 -14.86
CA ALA A 76 5.92 -3.60 -13.95
C ALA A 76 6.37 -3.35 -12.50
N GLY A 77 5.53 -2.71 -11.70
CA GLY A 77 5.80 -2.38 -10.30
C GLY A 77 4.51 -2.21 -9.50
N GLY A 78 4.62 -2.22 -8.17
CA GLY A 78 3.48 -2.17 -7.25
C GLY A 78 2.70 -3.48 -7.17
N ASP A 79 1.43 -3.39 -6.78
CA ASP A 79 0.56 -4.53 -6.45
C ASP A 79 0.44 -5.58 -7.57
N VAL A 80 0.57 -5.18 -8.84
CA VAL A 80 0.53 -6.09 -9.98
C VAL A 80 1.71 -7.08 -10.00
N VAL A 81 2.78 -6.80 -9.26
CA VAL A 81 3.98 -7.64 -9.11
C VAL A 81 4.03 -8.32 -7.74
N THR A 82 3.78 -7.55 -6.67
CA THR A 82 3.93 -8.03 -5.27
C THR A 82 2.66 -8.68 -4.71
N GLY A 83 1.49 -8.36 -5.28
CA GLY A 83 0.22 -8.45 -4.57
C GLY A 83 0.04 -7.27 -3.61
N PRO A 84 -1.05 -7.23 -2.83
CA PRO A 84 -1.38 -6.11 -1.95
C PRO A 84 -0.22 -5.72 -1.03
N ASP A 85 0.26 -4.49 -1.16
CA ASP A 85 1.35 -3.92 -0.37
C ASP A 85 1.05 -2.45 -0.01
N THR A 86 2.02 -1.76 0.58
CA THR A 86 1.89 -0.35 0.96
C THR A 86 2.05 0.57 -0.24
N VAL A 87 1.41 1.75 -0.17
CA VAL A 87 1.54 2.82 -1.17
C VAL A 87 3.01 3.24 -1.34
N VAL A 88 3.79 3.27 -0.26
CA VAL A 88 5.22 3.62 -0.29
C VAL A 88 6.02 2.64 -1.14
N ASN A 89 5.75 1.34 -1.03
CA ASN A 89 6.42 0.34 -1.85
C ASN A 89 6.04 0.44 -3.33
N ALA A 90 4.78 0.80 -3.64
CA ALA A 90 4.35 1.07 -5.01
C ALA A 90 5.06 2.30 -5.60
N ILE A 91 5.21 3.38 -4.81
CA ILE A 91 5.97 4.58 -5.20
C ILE A 91 7.44 4.23 -5.45
N ALA A 92 8.08 3.49 -4.53
CA ALA A 92 9.46 3.04 -4.69
C ALA A 92 9.65 2.18 -5.96
N ALA A 93 8.69 1.30 -6.26
CA ALA A 93 8.70 0.54 -7.51
C ALA A 93 8.60 1.47 -8.74
N GLY A 94 7.81 2.54 -8.68
CA GLY A 94 7.76 3.57 -9.72
C GLY A 94 9.10 4.26 -9.97
N HIS A 95 9.81 4.66 -8.90
CA HIS A 95 11.17 5.23 -9.02
C HIS A 95 12.15 4.25 -9.66
N HIS A 96 12.11 2.97 -9.24
CA HIS A 96 12.93 1.93 -9.86
C HIS A 96 12.58 1.72 -11.34
N ALA A 97 11.29 1.73 -11.71
CA ALA A 97 10.87 1.63 -13.09
C ALA A 97 11.38 2.79 -13.94
N ALA A 98 11.30 4.03 -13.45
CA ALA A 98 11.80 5.20 -14.16
C ALA A 98 13.31 5.06 -14.47
N ASN A 99 14.11 4.64 -13.48
CA ASN A 99 15.54 4.42 -13.66
C ASN A 99 15.84 3.28 -14.64
N GLU A 100 15.14 2.14 -14.54
CA GLU A 100 15.36 1.00 -15.45
C GLU A 100 14.89 1.30 -16.89
N ILE A 101 13.82 2.09 -17.06
CA ILE A 101 13.33 2.56 -18.37
C ILE A 101 14.35 3.51 -19.01
N ASP A 102 14.82 4.53 -18.28
CA ASP A 102 15.81 5.49 -18.79
C ASP A 102 17.11 4.77 -19.17
N GLN A 103 17.58 3.86 -18.30
CA GLN A 103 18.72 3.00 -18.60
C GLN A 103 18.51 2.21 -19.90
N ALA A 104 17.38 1.54 -20.07
CA ALA A 104 17.11 0.74 -21.26
C ALA A 104 17.05 1.59 -22.55
N LEU A 105 16.46 2.78 -22.50
CA LEU A 105 16.40 3.72 -23.63
C LEU A 105 17.79 4.25 -24.00
N ARG A 106 18.59 4.65 -23.02
CA ARG A 106 19.96 5.15 -23.25
C ARG A 106 20.87 4.10 -23.83
N LEU A 107 20.87 2.88 -23.28
CA LEU A 107 21.65 1.78 -23.84
C LEU A 107 21.25 1.49 -25.30
N LYS A 108 19.97 1.58 -25.64
CA LYS A 108 19.48 1.40 -27.01
C LYS A 108 19.99 2.50 -27.95
N ASN A 109 20.19 3.71 -27.45
CA ASN A 109 20.73 4.85 -28.20
C ASN A 109 22.28 4.92 -28.19
N GLY A 110 22.96 4.04 -27.45
CA GLY A 110 24.41 4.10 -27.26
C GLY A 110 24.86 5.21 -26.29
N GLU A 111 23.94 5.72 -25.46
CA GLU A 111 24.21 6.72 -24.44
C GLU A 111 24.56 6.05 -23.10
N ALA A 112 25.44 6.68 -22.32
CA ALA A 112 25.73 6.23 -20.96
C ALA A 112 24.56 6.59 -20.03
N PHE A 113 24.12 5.62 -19.23
CA PHE A 113 23.17 5.88 -18.14
C PHE A 113 23.90 6.46 -16.93
N VAL A 114 23.41 7.60 -16.43
CA VAL A 114 23.87 8.23 -15.20
C VAL A 114 22.66 8.36 -14.28
N LEU A 115 22.74 7.75 -13.09
CA LEU A 115 21.70 7.90 -12.09
C LEU A 115 21.65 9.37 -11.64
N PRO A 116 20.48 10.03 -11.67
CA PRO A 116 20.35 11.38 -11.14
C PRO A 116 20.81 11.40 -9.68
N PRO A 117 21.55 12.44 -9.24
CA PRO A 117 21.87 12.59 -7.83
C PRO A 117 20.57 12.70 -7.04
N GLU A 118 20.51 12.00 -5.90
CA GLU A 118 19.43 12.21 -4.94
C GLU A 118 19.59 13.60 -4.34
N GLU A 119 18.50 14.37 -4.30
CA GLU A 119 18.48 15.63 -3.56
C GLU A 119 18.51 15.29 -2.07
N GLU A 120 19.62 15.63 -1.40
CA GLU A 120 19.68 15.54 0.06
C GLU A 120 18.74 16.59 0.65
N ILE A 121 17.62 16.12 1.19
CA ILE A 121 16.72 16.97 1.96
C ILE A 121 17.33 17.10 3.36
N ASP A 122 18.04 18.20 3.59
CA ASP A 122 18.49 18.57 4.94
C ASP A 122 17.27 19.03 5.75
N ILE A 123 16.77 18.14 6.61
CA ILE A 123 15.72 18.46 7.57
C ILE A 123 16.43 18.93 8.83
N PRO A 124 16.46 20.25 9.13
CA PRO A 124 17.11 20.73 10.34
C PRO A 124 16.44 20.10 11.56
N MET A 125 17.23 19.44 12.41
CA MET A 125 16.75 18.96 13.71
C MET A 125 16.53 20.16 14.63
N MET A 126 15.36 20.79 14.54
CA MET A 126 14.90 21.69 15.59
C MET A 126 14.29 20.84 16.71
N ILE A 127 15.10 20.56 17.72
CA ILE A 127 14.63 19.94 18.96
C ILE A 127 13.97 21.06 19.76
N ASP A 128 12.65 21.10 19.75
CA ASP A 128 11.90 21.88 20.74
C ASP A 128 12.10 21.21 22.11
N GLU A 129 12.58 21.96 23.11
CA GLU A 129 12.99 21.41 24.40
C GLU A 129 11.80 20.91 25.23
N ASP A 130 10.59 21.40 24.95
CA ASP A 130 9.37 21.10 25.72
C ASP A 130 8.32 20.35 24.89
N ILE A 131 8.17 19.05 25.18
CA ILE A 131 7.08 18.22 24.64
C ILE A 131 5.79 18.61 25.36
N HIS A 132 4.85 19.15 24.59
CA HIS A 132 3.49 19.42 25.08
C HIS A 132 2.59 18.25 24.70
N GLU A 133 2.24 17.41 25.68
CA GLU A 133 1.22 16.38 25.48
C GLU A 133 -0.12 17.05 25.17
N ALA A 134 -0.66 16.76 23.99
CA ALA A 134 -1.97 17.23 23.55
C ALA A 134 -2.82 16.06 23.09
N GLU A 135 -4.12 16.14 23.32
CA GLU A 135 -5.08 15.17 22.82
C GLU A 135 -5.10 15.19 21.29
N ARG A 136 -5.31 14.02 20.67
CA ARG A 136 -5.44 13.91 19.22
C ARG A 136 -6.71 14.66 18.78
N ALA A 137 -6.58 15.58 17.84
CA ALA A 137 -7.74 16.19 17.23
C ALA A 137 -8.54 15.13 16.46
N CYS A 138 -9.85 15.06 16.69
CA CYS A 138 -10.74 14.15 15.98
C CYS A 138 -11.23 14.84 14.70
N ALA A 139 -10.98 14.23 13.54
CA ALA A 139 -11.55 14.72 12.29
C ALA A 139 -13.07 14.64 12.36
N LEU A 140 -13.73 15.69 11.85
CA LEU A 140 -15.18 15.67 11.72
C LEU A 140 -15.54 14.68 10.63
N GLU A 141 -16.55 13.87 10.86
CA GLU A 141 -17.10 13.01 9.83
C GLU A 141 -18.50 13.50 9.43
N ALA A 142 -18.89 13.30 8.17
CA ALA A 142 -20.24 13.60 7.71
C ALA A 142 -21.30 12.86 8.55
N GLU A 143 -22.53 13.36 8.69
CA GLU A 143 -23.57 12.63 9.40
C GLU A 143 -23.95 11.32 8.70
N CYS A 144 -24.26 10.25 9.45
CA CYS A 144 -24.57 8.94 8.86
C CYS A 144 -25.73 9.01 7.86
N GLY A 145 -26.75 9.83 8.12
CA GLY A 145 -27.91 10.02 7.23
C GLY A 145 -27.55 10.70 5.90
N GLU A 146 -26.39 11.36 5.84
CA GLU A 146 -25.86 11.98 4.64
C GLU A 146 -24.91 11.04 3.88
N ARG A 147 -24.07 10.28 4.60
CA ARG A 147 -23.11 9.31 4.02
C ARG A 147 -23.78 8.27 3.13
N ILE A 148 -25.03 7.91 3.41
CA ILE A 148 -25.77 6.89 2.65
C ILE A 148 -26.29 7.40 1.30
N LYS A 149 -26.26 8.71 1.05
CA LYS A 149 -26.90 9.32 -0.13
C LYS A 149 -25.97 9.38 -1.34
N ASP A 150 -24.67 9.43 -1.13
CA ASP A 150 -23.67 9.64 -2.19
C ASP A 150 -22.29 9.08 -1.78
N PHE A 151 -21.29 9.27 -2.64
CA PHE A 151 -19.89 8.85 -2.43
C PHE A 151 -18.97 10.02 -2.08
N ARG A 152 -19.50 11.11 -1.49
CA ARG A 152 -18.66 12.23 -1.08
C ARG A 152 -17.75 11.84 0.07
N GLU A 153 -16.75 12.68 0.31
CA GLU A 153 -15.78 12.47 1.38
C GLU A 153 -16.48 12.36 2.75
N VAL A 154 -16.13 11.30 3.49
CA VAL A 154 -16.71 11.02 4.82
C VAL A 154 -15.95 11.78 5.89
N GLU A 155 -14.62 11.79 5.83
CA GLU A 155 -13.76 12.58 6.71
C GLU A 155 -13.68 14.01 6.19
N LEU A 156 -14.31 14.95 6.89
CA LEU A 156 -14.38 16.37 6.51
C LEU A 156 -13.12 17.15 6.92
N GLY A 157 -12.10 16.46 7.41
CA GLY A 157 -10.86 17.04 7.92
C GLY A 157 -11.01 17.70 9.29
N LEU A 158 -9.98 18.48 9.64
CA LEU A 158 -9.92 19.27 10.86
C LEU A 158 -10.36 20.72 10.58
N SER A 159 -10.96 21.36 11.58
CA SER A 159 -11.12 22.80 11.56
C SER A 159 -9.75 23.49 11.52
N GLN A 160 -9.68 24.73 11.06
CA GLN A 160 -8.41 25.48 11.07
C GLN A 160 -7.77 25.55 12.46
N GLU A 161 -8.60 25.68 13.50
CA GLU A 161 -8.14 25.72 14.89
C GLU A 161 -7.59 24.38 15.35
N ASP A 162 -8.28 23.28 15.03
CA ASP A 162 -7.85 21.93 15.41
C ASP A 162 -6.63 21.48 14.61
N ALA A 163 -6.53 21.86 13.34
CA ALA A 163 -5.35 21.62 12.52
C ALA A 163 -4.12 22.33 13.07
N PHE A 164 -4.27 23.58 13.55
CA PHE A 164 -3.18 24.30 14.20
C PHE A 164 -2.75 23.61 15.50
N LYS A 165 -3.70 23.22 16.36
CA LYS A 165 -3.41 22.45 17.59
C LYS A 165 -2.70 21.13 17.30
N GLU A 166 -3.18 20.37 16.31
CA GLU A 166 -2.57 19.10 15.90
C GLU A 166 -1.16 19.31 15.34
N SER A 167 -0.91 20.40 14.61
CA SER A 167 0.43 20.73 14.09
C SER A 167 1.46 21.05 15.18
N CYS A 168 1.00 21.56 16.33
CA CYS A 168 1.84 21.81 17.50
C CYS A 168 2.13 20.53 18.31
N ARG A 169 1.48 19.41 17.98
CA ARG A 169 1.66 18.13 18.68
C ARG A 169 2.87 17.39 18.13
N CYS A 170 4.04 17.58 18.76
CA CYS A 170 5.24 16.83 18.42
C CYS A 170 5.16 15.38 18.96
N LEU A 171 5.20 14.38 18.07
CA LEU A 171 5.20 12.95 18.43
C LEU A 171 6.61 12.33 18.51
N ARG A 172 7.67 13.13 18.35
CA ARG A 172 9.08 12.67 18.35
C ARG A 172 9.31 11.41 17.51
N CYS A 173 8.78 11.36 16.29
CA CYS A 173 8.99 10.22 15.39
C CYS A 173 10.46 10.01 14.98
N ASP A 174 11.32 11.01 15.25
CA ASP A 174 12.79 10.97 15.17
C ASP A 174 13.45 10.21 16.34
N ALA A 175 12.79 10.15 17.51
CA ALA A 175 13.30 9.47 18.69
C ALA A 175 13.17 7.96 18.49
N LYS A 176 14.22 7.36 17.92
CA LYS A 176 14.36 5.90 17.87
C LYS A 176 14.32 5.33 19.29
N ALA A 177 13.46 4.34 19.51
CA ALA A 177 13.54 3.42 20.64
C ALA A 177 14.75 2.49 20.52
#